data_AF-A0A2R6N8L8-F1
#
_entry.id   AF-A0A2R6N8L8-F1
#
_cell.length_a   1.000
_cell.length_b   1.000
_cell.length_c   1.000
_cell.angle_alpha   90.00
_cell.angle_beta   90.00
_cell.angle_gamma   90.00
#
_symmetry.space_group_name_H-M   'P 1'
#
loop_
_entity.id
_entity.type
_entity.pdbx_description
1 polymer ?
#
loop_
_entity_poly.entity_id
_entity_poly.type
_entity_poly.pdbx_seq_one_letter_code
_entity_poly.pdbx_strand_id
1 'polypeptide(L)' 'RWIHTHSFYADGGGTHVRDRVEYQLPFGDLRRLAGPFAVVGFEPMFRYRHRETRRRLE' A
#
# COMPACT_ATOMS: atom_id res chain seq x y z
N ARG A 1 -7.79 9.71 -8.68
CA ARG A 1 -7.27 10.35 -7.44
C ARG A 1 -6.34 9.37 -6.74
N TRP A 2 -5.20 9.82 -6.22
CA TRP A 2 -4.25 9.01 -5.45
C TRP A 2 -4.03 9.67 -4.09
N ILE A 3 -4.24 8.93 -3.00
CA ILE A 3 -4.00 9.38 -1.63
C ILE A 3 -3.09 8.36 -0.97
N HIS A 4 -1.96 8.81 -0.47
CA HIS A 4 -1.01 7.98 0.25
C HIS A 4 -0.86 8.53 1.66
N THR A 5 -1.26 7.74 2.65
CA THR A 5 -1.16 8.09 4.06
C THR A 5 -0.11 7.23 4.73
N HIS A 6 0.88 7.90 5.32
CA HIS A 6 1.89 7.28 6.17
C HIS A 6 1.53 7.54 7.62
N SER A 7 1.48 6.48 8.43
CA SER A 7 1.27 6.60 9.88
C SER A 7 2.43 5.95 10.61
N PHE A 8 2.94 6.65 11.62
CA PHE A 8 4.09 6.23 12.43
C PHE A 8 3.62 6.07 13.87
N TYR A 9 3.86 4.90 14.45
CA TYR A 9 3.49 4.58 15.82
C TYR A 9 4.75 4.22 16.60
N ALA A 10 4.94 4.79 17.78
CA ALA A 10 5.99 4.35 18.69
C ALA A 10 5.67 2.93 19.19
N ASP A 11 6.64 2.03 19.15
CA ASP A 11 6.48 0.65 19.60
C ASP A 11 7.73 0.15 20.31
N GLY A 12 7.72 0.18 21.65
CA GLY A 12 8.65 -0.57 22.50
C GLY A 12 10.16 -0.41 22.26
N GLY A 13 10.60 0.63 21.54
CA GLY A 13 12.01 0.83 21.14
C GLY A 13 12.21 1.01 19.63
N GLY A 14 11.18 0.76 18.83
CA GLY A 14 11.12 1.00 17.39
C GLY A 14 9.96 1.91 16.98
N THR A 15 9.79 2.04 15.66
CA THR A 15 8.66 2.74 15.06
C THR A 15 7.94 1.80 14.11
N HIS A 16 6.67 1.52 14.37
CA HIS A 16 5.83 0.79 13.46
C HIS A 16 5.28 1.74 12.38
N VAL A 17 5.64 1.48 11.13
CA VAL A 17 5.19 2.25 9.98
C VAL A 17 4.02 1.54 9.30
N ARG A 18 2.90 2.25 9.12
CA ARG A 18 1.73 1.77 8.39
C ARG A 18 1.45 2.66 7.19
N ASP A 19 1.49 2.05 6.01
CA ASP A 19 1.15 2.71 4.75
C ASP A 19 -0.27 2.35 4.31
N ARG A 20 -1.07 3.35 3.97
CA ARG A 20 -2.41 3.19 3.37
C ARG A 20 -2.48 3.96 2.07
N VAL A 21 -2.75 3.25 0.98
CA VAL A 21 -2.95 3.85 -0.34
C VAL A 21 -4.40 3.70 -0.76
N GLU A 22 -5.02 4.83 -1.09
CA GLU A 22 -6.35 4.88 -1.69
C GLU A 22 -6.22 5.46 -3.09
N TYR A 23 -6.76 4.76 -4.08
CA TYR A 23 -6.71 5.19 -5.47
C TYR A 23 -8.05 4.99 -6.16
N GLN A 24 -8.32 5.88 -7.12
CA GLN A 24 -9.47 5.78 -8.03
C GLN A 24 -8.95 5.52 -9.44
N LEU A 25 -9.45 4.47 -10.07
CA LEU A 25 -9.14 4.14 -11.46
C LEU A 25 -9.81 5.16 -12.40
N PRO A 26 -9.14 5.55 -13.49
CA PRO A 26 -9.62 6.59 -14.41
C PRO A 26 -10.86 6.19 -15.24
N PHE A 27 -11.27 4.93 -15.21
CA PHE A 27 -12.51 4.46 -15.86
C PHE A 27 -13.57 4.24 -14.79
N GLY A 28 -14.35 5.29 -14.55
CA GLY A 28 -15.26 5.48 -13.41
C GLY A 28 -16.38 4.47 -13.18
N ASP A 29 -16.43 3.33 -13.89
CA ASP A 29 -17.43 2.28 -13.69
C ASP A 29 -16.96 0.88 -14.12
N LEU A 30 -15.68 0.55 -14.01
CA LEU A 30 -15.22 -0.86 -13.99
C LEU A 30 -15.64 -1.60 -12.70
N ARG A 31 -16.78 -1.21 -12.12
CA ARG A 31 -17.38 -1.74 -10.90
C ARG A 31 -17.74 -3.23 -11.01
N ARG A 32 -17.80 -3.80 -12.23
CA ARG A 32 -17.97 -5.24 -12.51
C ARG A 32 -16.66 -6.03 -12.70
N LEU A 33 -15.53 -5.36 -12.88
CA LEU A 33 -14.19 -5.98 -12.97
C LEU A 33 -13.37 -5.73 -11.70
N ALA A 34 -14.02 -5.38 -10.59
CA ALA A 34 -13.49 -5.39 -9.23
C ALA A 34 -13.28 -6.82 -8.69
N GLY A 35 -12.89 -7.74 -9.56
CA GLY A 35 -12.23 -8.98 -9.15
C GLY A 35 -10.79 -8.69 -8.73
N PRO A 36 -10.06 -9.70 -8.20
CA PRO A 36 -8.73 -9.56 -7.61
C PRO A 36 -7.69 -8.81 -8.46
N PHE A 37 -7.93 -8.61 -9.76
CA PHE A 37 -7.02 -7.92 -10.68
C PHE A 37 -6.75 -6.44 -10.39
N ALA A 38 -7.67 -5.70 -9.74
CA ALA A 38 -7.37 -4.33 -9.31
C ALA A 38 -6.34 -4.30 -8.17
N VAL A 39 -6.39 -5.30 -7.28
CA VAL A 39 -5.43 -5.50 -6.18
C VAL A 39 -4.08 -6.00 -6.73
N VAL A 40 -4.10 -6.90 -7.72
CA VAL A 40 -2.91 -7.54 -8.30
C VAL A 40 -1.95 -6.56 -8.99
N GLY A 41 -2.44 -5.43 -9.54
CA GLY A 41 -1.56 -4.47 -10.20
C GLY A 41 -0.54 -3.80 -9.28
N PHE A 42 -0.92 -3.51 -8.03
CA PHE A 42 -0.08 -2.76 -7.09
C PHE A 42 0.41 -3.59 -5.89
N GLU A 43 -0.23 -4.74 -5.59
CA GLU A 43 0.21 -5.63 -4.51
C GLU A 43 1.71 -6.02 -4.61
N PRO A 44 2.26 -6.40 -5.78
CA PRO A 44 3.68 -6.74 -5.89
C PRO A 44 4.60 -5.56 -5.53
N MET A 45 4.22 -4.34 -5.92
CA MET A 45 4.97 -3.13 -5.60
C MET A 45 4.97 -2.85 -4.09
N PHE A 46 3.82 -2.99 -3.43
CA PHE A 46 3.72 -2.82 -1.97
C PHE A 46 4.51 -3.91 -1.22
N ARG A 47 4.44 -5.16 -1.66
CA ARG A 47 5.23 -6.25 -1.08
C ARG A 47 6.74 -6.03 -1.24
N TYR A 48 7.17 -5.55 -2.41
CA TYR A 48 8.57 -5.19 -2.63
C TYR A 48 9.03 -4.10 -1.66
N ARG A 49 8.26 -3.01 -1.56
CA ARG A 49 8.57 -1.89 -0.67
C ARG A 49 8.63 -2.34 0.80
N HIS A 50 7.67 -3.14 1.26
CA HIS A 50 7.68 -3.67 2.62
C HIS A 50 8.94 -4.49 2.91
N ARG A 51 9.31 -5.37 1.99
CA ARG A 51 10.53 -6.20 2.13
C ARG A 51 11.79 -5.35 2.16
N GLU A 52 11.91 -4.37 1.27
CA GLU A 52 13.11 -3.53 1.17
C GLU A 52 13.23 -2.55 2.35
N THR A 53 12.11 -2.03 2.86
CA THR A 53 12.08 -1.23 4.09
C THR A 53 12.58 -2.03 5.26
N ARG A 54 12.08 -3.27 5.44
CA ARG A 54 12.58 -4.17 6.49
C ARG A 54 14.09 -4.40 6.35
N ARG A 55 14.55 -4.80 5.16
CA ARG A 55 15.98 -5.05 4.91
C ARG A 55 16.91 -3.88 5.26
N ARG A 56 16.43 -2.64 5.17
CA ARG A 56 17.24 -1.44 5.42
C ARG A 56 17.17 -0.92 6.86
N LEU A 57 16.10 -1.25 7.60
CA LEU A 57 15.78 -0.62 8.88
C LEU A 57 15.64 -1.61 10.04
N GLU A 58 15.55 -2.91 9.75
CA GLU A 58 15.62 -4.03 10.70
C GLU A 58 16.93 -4.80 10.48
#